data_AF-A0AAV4X7X5-F1
#
_entry.id   AF-A0AAV4X7X5-F1
#
_cell.length_a   1.000
_cell.length_b   1.000
_cell.length_c   1.000
_cell.angle_alpha   90.00
_cell.angle_beta   90.00
_cell.angle_gamma   90.00
#
_symmetry.space_group_name_H-M   'P 1'
#
loop_
_entity.id
_entity.type
_entity.pdbx_description
1 polymer ?
#
loop_
_entity_poly.entity_id
_entity_poly.type
_entity_poly.pdbx_seq_one_letter_code
_entity_poly.pdbx_strand_id
1 'polypeptide(L)'
;MVHGMKSDYVPRASIINPTSMNLEKGVLIPEPVDRICETILAQANIPVVVKLGLKPDELKEEIAKYHGLIVRSATKVTAPIIAAGKNLKIIGRAGVGVDNIDLDAATNQGVLVINAPGGNTLSAAELTCVMICSLSRNIYEASASLKAGRWDRKQFMSNELEGKTLAIIGLGRIGREVAHRMQSFGMKTIGFDPLVPAEESIKFGVESMELERIWPVADYITVHTPLIPQTRNMINAQVLTRCRKGVKIVNCARGGIIDECALLSALESGQCGGAGLDVFLEEPPKCTNLIQHPRVICTPHLGASTHEAQKRVAEEIAEQFVSLHKGNSIHGIVNSPAFTLSKTHSQWAKIGKVVGGFVSMLFPKSDTNISAVTNVYGQNLDKKEALFSTAIIIGMLKQRSNIDANFVNARILARDHGFEVSKVINHHISSDNISIEVTATSVTGTHTVLAYY
;
A
#
# COMPACT_ATOMS: atom_id res chain seq x y z
N MET A 1 5.42 -32.03 56.62
CA MET A 1 4.72 -30.96 57.35
C MET A 1 5.74 -29.90 57.77
N VAL A 2 5.78 -28.76 57.07
CA VAL A 2 6.18 -27.46 57.62
C VAL A 2 5.29 -26.43 56.92
N HIS A 3 4.62 -25.62 57.73
CA HIS A 3 3.58 -24.67 57.38
C HIS A 3 4.12 -23.35 56.81
N GLY A 4 3.42 -22.84 55.80
CA GLY A 4 2.97 -21.46 55.61
C GLY A 4 3.90 -20.28 55.92
N MET A 5 4.34 -19.59 54.86
CA MET A 5 4.54 -18.13 54.88
C MET A 5 3.60 -17.47 53.88
N LYS A 6 2.85 -16.47 54.36
CA LYS A 6 1.92 -15.64 53.60
C LYS A 6 2.69 -14.82 52.57
N SER A 7 2.20 -14.83 51.32
CA SER A 7 2.62 -13.96 50.24
C SER A 7 1.98 -12.59 50.43
N ASP A 8 2.79 -11.59 50.76
CA ASP A 8 2.38 -10.18 50.73
C ASP A 8 2.02 -9.74 49.30
N TYR A 9 0.94 -8.96 49.22
CA TYR A 9 0.35 -8.44 48.01
C TYR A 9 1.24 -7.33 47.43
N VAL A 10 2.05 -7.66 46.41
CA VAL A 10 2.78 -6.66 45.62
C VAL A 10 1.78 -6.01 44.65
N PRO A 11 1.58 -4.68 44.66
CA PRO A 11 0.72 -4.01 43.69
C PRO A 11 1.25 -4.30 42.28
N ARG A 12 0.40 -4.81 41.39
CA ARG A 12 0.69 -4.91 39.96
C ARG A 12 1.00 -3.50 39.45
N ALA A 13 2.28 -3.18 39.32
CA ALA A 13 2.73 -2.13 38.43
C ALA A 13 2.06 -2.37 37.08
N SER A 14 1.34 -1.38 36.57
CA SER A 14 0.77 -1.42 35.24
C SER A 14 1.87 -1.84 34.27
N ILE A 15 1.73 -3.03 33.68
CA ILE A 15 2.64 -3.51 32.65
C ILE A 15 2.42 -2.57 31.47
N ILE A 16 3.19 -1.48 31.40
CA ILE A 16 3.27 -0.64 30.23
C ILE A 16 3.78 -1.55 29.13
N ASN A 17 2.87 -1.91 28.21
CA ASN A 17 3.19 -2.78 27.10
C ASN A 17 4.27 -2.09 26.24
N PRO A 18 5.52 -2.58 26.21
CA PRO A 18 6.65 -1.89 25.54
C PRO A 18 6.53 -1.88 24.01
N THR A 19 5.38 -2.30 23.49
CA THR A 19 4.98 -2.37 22.08
C THR A 19 3.96 -1.30 21.69
N SER A 20 3.51 -0.41 22.58
CA SER A 20 2.62 0.71 22.23
C SER A 20 3.38 1.87 21.58
N MET A 21 2.77 2.56 20.62
CA MET A 21 3.25 3.89 20.17
C MET A 21 2.42 4.95 20.90
N ASN A 22 2.98 5.57 21.94
CA ASN A 22 2.26 6.62 22.65
C ASN A 22 2.02 7.84 21.73
N LEU A 23 0.75 8.24 21.60
CA LEU A 23 0.25 9.35 20.78
C LEU A 23 -0.28 10.52 21.64
N GLU A 24 0.21 10.70 22.86
CA GLU A 24 -0.22 11.74 23.82
C GLU A 24 -0.06 13.19 23.31
N LYS A 25 0.90 13.48 22.44
CA LYS A 25 1.03 14.79 21.77
C LYS A 25 0.02 14.99 20.64
N GLY A 26 -0.88 14.03 20.46
CA GLY A 26 -2.02 14.10 19.56
C GLY A 26 -1.72 13.85 18.08
N VAL A 27 -2.79 13.95 17.30
CA VAL A 27 -2.85 13.72 15.86
C VAL A 27 -3.38 14.98 15.16
N LEU A 28 -2.66 15.45 14.15
CA LEU A 28 -3.09 16.54 13.28
C LEU A 28 -3.84 16.00 12.06
N ILE A 29 -4.96 16.62 11.72
CA ILE A 29 -5.72 16.38 10.49
C ILE A 29 -5.83 17.70 9.70
N PRO A 30 -5.04 17.90 8.62
CA PRO A 30 -4.96 19.19 7.92
C PRO A 30 -5.93 19.31 6.73
N GLU A 31 -6.75 18.30 6.45
CA GLU A 31 -7.69 18.28 5.33
C GLU A 31 -9.00 17.56 5.69
N PRO A 32 -10.08 17.69 4.88
CA PRO A 32 -11.37 17.11 5.20
C PRO A 32 -11.31 15.58 5.25
N VAL A 33 -11.50 15.03 6.45
CA VAL A 33 -11.69 13.60 6.74
C VAL A 33 -13.06 13.45 7.39
N ASP A 34 -13.73 12.31 7.19
CA ASP A 34 -15.01 12.06 7.84
C ASP A 34 -14.87 12.14 9.37
N ARG A 35 -15.83 12.80 10.04
CA ARG A 35 -15.85 13.09 11.48
C ARG A 35 -15.79 11.83 12.34
N ILE A 36 -16.12 10.66 11.79
CA ILE A 36 -15.94 9.39 12.47
C ILE A 36 -14.49 9.15 12.91
N CYS A 37 -13.50 9.65 12.14
CA CYS A 37 -12.09 9.55 12.47
C CYS A 37 -11.77 10.23 13.81
N GLU A 38 -12.19 11.49 13.96
CA GLU A 38 -12.03 12.26 15.21
C GLU A 38 -12.75 11.57 16.37
N THR A 39 -13.95 11.05 16.12
CA THR A 39 -14.78 10.39 17.13
C THR A 39 -14.07 9.15 17.70
N ILE A 40 -13.53 8.29 16.83
CA ILE A 40 -12.81 7.07 17.22
C ILE A 40 -11.52 7.41 17.99
N LEU A 41 -10.75 8.41 17.52
CA LEU A 41 -9.52 8.84 18.19
C LEU A 41 -9.80 9.40 19.59
N ALA A 42 -10.81 10.27 19.72
CA ALA A 42 -11.21 10.86 20.99
C ALA A 42 -11.70 9.82 22.00
N GLN A 43 -12.48 8.82 21.55
CA GLN A 43 -12.93 7.70 22.40
C GLN A 43 -11.77 6.85 22.94
N ALA A 44 -10.63 6.85 22.24
CA ALA A 44 -9.41 6.18 22.68
C ALA A 44 -8.47 7.08 23.51
N ASN A 45 -8.90 8.28 23.90
CA ASN A 45 -8.10 9.30 24.58
C ASN A 45 -6.86 9.75 23.80
N ILE A 46 -6.94 9.75 22.46
CA ILE A 46 -5.91 10.29 21.59
C ILE A 46 -6.32 11.73 21.23
N PRO A 47 -5.58 12.77 21.66
CA PRO A 47 -5.90 14.14 21.30
C PRO A 47 -5.89 14.33 19.78
N VAL A 48 -6.92 14.96 19.23
CA VAL A 48 -7.04 15.22 17.78
C VAL A 48 -7.22 16.71 17.55
N VAL A 49 -6.51 17.25 16.56
CA VAL A 49 -6.63 18.64 16.13
C VAL A 49 -6.89 18.67 14.63
N VAL A 50 -8.02 19.25 14.24
CA VAL A 50 -8.36 19.48 12.84
C VAL A 50 -8.03 20.93 12.48
N LYS A 51 -7.17 21.13 11.48
CA LYS A 51 -6.78 22.45 10.97
C LYS A 51 -6.80 22.44 9.45
N LEU A 52 -7.95 22.75 8.88
CA LEU A 52 -8.16 22.72 7.43
C LEU A 52 -7.44 23.89 6.73
N GLY A 53 -6.98 23.65 5.51
CA GLY A 53 -6.48 24.70 4.62
C GLY A 53 -5.06 25.18 4.92
N LEU A 54 -4.29 24.43 5.72
CA LEU A 54 -2.89 24.73 5.97
C LEU A 54 -2.07 24.68 4.68
N LYS A 55 -1.37 25.77 4.38
CA LYS A 55 -0.35 25.80 3.32
C LYS A 55 0.85 24.94 3.72
N PRO A 56 1.68 24.50 2.76
CA PRO A 56 2.86 23.66 3.05
C PRO A 56 3.79 24.22 4.13
N ASP A 57 4.05 25.54 4.12
CA ASP A 57 4.90 26.20 5.12
C ASP A 57 4.25 26.25 6.50
N GLU A 58 2.94 26.52 6.58
CA GLU A 58 2.20 26.52 7.84
C GLU A 58 2.13 25.11 8.45
N LEU A 59 1.92 24.08 7.61
CA LEU A 59 1.96 22.69 8.05
C LEU A 59 3.35 22.32 8.59
N LYS A 60 4.42 22.80 7.94
CA LYS A 60 5.80 22.57 8.37
C LYS A 60 6.08 23.20 9.74
N GLU A 61 5.53 24.39 10.04
CA GLU A 61 5.68 25.04 11.35
C GLU A 61 4.85 24.35 12.45
N GLU A 62 3.71 23.76 12.07
CA GLU A 62 2.75 23.19 13.01
C GLU A 62 3.07 21.73 13.39
N ILE A 63 3.60 20.93 12.44
CA ILE A 63 3.70 19.47 12.55
C ILE A 63 4.58 18.98 13.70
N ALA A 64 5.56 19.79 14.16
CA ALA A 64 6.46 19.45 15.26
C ALA A 64 5.74 19.15 16.57
N LYS A 65 4.50 19.64 16.75
CA LYS A 65 3.72 19.50 17.97
C LYS A 65 3.07 18.12 18.12
N TYR A 66 2.96 17.35 17.05
CA TYR A 66 2.11 16.15 16.99
C TYR A 66 2.91 14.86 16.91
N HIS A 67 2.33 13.76 17.42
CA HIS A 67 2.87 12.41 17.22
C HIS A 67 2.33 11.76 15.94
N GLY A 68 1.15 12.17 15.48
CA GLY A 68 0.50 11.62 14.31
C GLY A 68 0.04 12.68 13.32
N LEU A 69 0.00 12.30 12.05
CA LEU A 69 -0.58 13.08 10.96
C LEU A 69 -1.55 12.19 10.19
N ILE A 70 -2.80 12.62 10.00
CA ILE A 70 -3.74 11.93 9.11
C ILE A 70 -4.06 12.84 7.94
N VAL A 71 -3.81 12.34 6.72
CA VAL A 71 -4.02 13.05 5.45
C VAL A 71 -4.90 12.22 4.52
N ARG A 72 -5.40 12.86 3.46
CA ARG A 72 -6.04 12.26 2.30
C ARG A 72 -5.17 12.42 1.06
N SER A 73 -5.54 13.28 0.12
CA SER A 73 -4.89 13.40 -1.19
C SER A 73 -4.48 14.84 -1.52
N ALA A 74 -5.06 15.84 -0.85
CA ALA A 74 -4.75 17.24 -1.11
C ALA A 74 -3.40 17.62 -0.49
N THR A 75 -3.15 17.20 0.76
CA THR A 75 -1.90 17.51 1.46
C THR A 75 -0.75 16.71 0.88
N LYS A 76 0.31 17.40 0.40
CA LYS A 76 1.57 16.76 0.01
C LYS A 76 2.51 16.74 1.22
N VAL A 77 2.82 15.55 1.72
CA VAL A 77 3.69 15.34 2.88
C VAL A 77 5.11 15.08 2.37
N THR A 78 5.81 16.18 2.06
CA THR A 78 7.14 16.18 1.44
C THR A 78 8.26 16.04 2.48
N ALA A 79 9.49 15.72 2.04
CA ALA A 79 10.65 15.62 2.92
C ALA A 79 10.84 16.82 3.89
N PRO A 80 10.69 18.11 3.46
CA PRO A 80 10.79 19.25 4.36
C PRO A 80 9.74 19.27 5.49
N ILE A 81 8.52 18.80 5.23
CA ILE A 81 7.44 18.71 6.22
C ILE A 81 7.76 17.60 7.23
N ILE A 82 8.14 16.43 6.72
CA ILE A 82 8.53 15.28 7.57
C ILE A 82 9.70 15.68 8.47
N ALA A 83 10.72 16.36 7.93
CA ALA A 83 11.89 16.83 8.67
C ALA A 83 11.59 17.85 9.78
N ALA A 84 10.52 18.63 9.64
CA ALA A 84 10.06 19.55 10.67
C ALA A 84 9.30 18.82 11.80
N GLY A 85 8.71 17.66 11.51
CA GLY A 85 7.98 16.80 12.46
C GLY A 85 8.87 16.09 13.46
N LYS A 86 9.60 16.80 14.32
CA LYS A 86 10.56 16.21 15.28
C LYS A 86 9.94 15.18 16.24
N ASN A 87 8.64 15.29 16.51
CA ASN A 87 7.90 14.35 17.34
C ASN A 87 7.06 13.36 16.51
N LEU A 88 7.02 13.50 15.19
CA LEU A 88 6.15 12.71 14.31
C LEU A 88 6.59 11.25 14.34
N LYS A 89 5.65 10.35 14.61
CA LYS A 89 5.89 8.90 14.68
C LYS A 89 5.13 8.13 13.61
N ILE A 90 3.99 8.67 13.18
CA ILE A 90 3.10 8.01 12.22
C ILE A 90 2.42 9.01 11.28
N ILE A 91 2.34 8.66 10.00
CA ILE A 91 1.50 9.30 8.99
C ILE A 91 0.47 8.27 8.51
N GLY A 92 -0.81 8.60 8.66
CA GLY A 92 -1.93 7.83 8.16
C GLY A 92 -2.52 8.46 6.92
N ARG A 93 -2.68 7.66 5.86
CA ARG A 93 -3.43 8.07 4.68
C ARG A 93 -4.83 7.46 4.72
N ALA A 94 -5.85 8.30 4.84
CA ALA A 94 -7.25 7.91 4.69
C ALA A 94 -7.59 7.64 3.20
N GLY A 95 -7.19 6.45 2.75
CA GLY A 95 -7.36 5.89 1.41
C GLY A 95 -6.22 4.95 1.01
N VAL A 96 -6.26 4.39 -0.21
CA VAL A 96 -5.32 3.36 -0.67
C VAL A 96 -3.96 3.90 -1.15
N GLY A 97 -3.94 4.80 -2.16
CA GLY A 97 -2.69 5.37 -2.68
C GLY A 97 -2.01 6.29 -1.68
N VAL A 98 -0.67 6.34 -1.70
CA VAL A 98 0.16 7.18 -0.83
C VAL A 98 1.10 8.08 -1.63
N ASP A 99 0.75 8.36 -2.88
CA ASP A 99 1.56 9.09 -3.86
C ASP A 99 1.85 10.55 -3.42
N ASN A 100 1.09 11.06 -2.45
CA ASN A 100 1.28 12.36 -1.82
C ASN A 100 2.20 12.35 -0.59
N ILE A 101 2.82 11.22 -0.24
CA ILE A 101 3.72 11.08 0.91
C ILE A 101 5.09 10.65 0.41
N ASP A 102 6.12 11.40 0.82
CA ASP A 102 7.52 11.03 0.58
C ASP A 102 7.92 9.85 1.48
N LEU A 103 7.78 8.63 0.95
CA LEU A 103 8.03 7.40 1.69
C LEU A 103 9.50 7.25 2.07
N ASP A 104 10.43 7.72 1.25
CA ASP A 104 11.86 7.62 1.53
C ASP A 104 12.22 8.56 2.69
N ALA A 105 11.74 9.80 2.66
CA ALA A 105 11.96 10.74 3.76
C ALA A 105 11.29 10.28 5.06
N ALA A 106 10.07 9.73 5.00
CA ALA A 106 9.39 9.15 6.15
C ALA A 106 10.19 7.98 6.73
N THR A 107 10.65 7.08 5.86
CA THR A 107 11.43 5.91 6.26
C THR A 107 12.76 6.32 6.86
N ASN A 108 13.48 7.27 6.28
CA ASN A 108 14.75 7.78 6.82
C ASN A 108 14.60 8.36 8.22
N GLN A 109 13.49 9.04 8.49
CA GLN A 109 13.19 9.60 9.82
C GLN A 109 12.54 8.60 10.78
N GLY A 110 12.36 7.34 10.36
CA GLY A 110 11.73 6.31 11.20
C GLY A 110 10.25 6.55 11.45
N VAL A 111 9.60 7.37 10.61
CA VAL A 111 8.17 7.66 10.65
C VAL A 111 7.41 6.55 9.93
N LEU A 112 6.48 5.92 10.64
CA LEU A 112 5.65 4.85 10.08
C LEU A 112 4.61 5.45 9.12
N VAL A 113 4.44 4.87 7.94
CA VAL A 113 3.38 5.24 7.00
C VAL A 113 2.38 4.10 6.88
N ILE A 114 1.11 4.41 7.14
CA ILE A 114 0.00 3.47 6.97
C ILE A 114 -1.08 4.03 6.04
N ASN A 115 -1.80 3.15 5.37
CA ASN A 115 -2.93 3.48 4.51
C ASN A 115 -4.20 2.70 4.90
N ALA A 116 -5.32 2.98 4.22
CA ALA A 116 -6.60 2.30 4.37
C ALA A 116 -6.95 1.51 3.09
N PRO A 117 -6.37 0.30 2.89
CA PRO A 117 -6.48 -0.44 1.64
C PRO A 117 -7.88 -1.00 1.38
N GLY A 118 -8.70 -1.20 2.42
CA GLY A 118 -10.02 -1.80 2.30
C GLY A 118 -11.10 -0.83 1.83
N GLY A 119 -11.11 0.39 2.37
CA GLY A 119 -12.26 1.30 2.31
C GLY A 119 -12.75 1.72 0.92
N ASN A 120 -11.89 1.68 -0.11
CA ASN A 120 -12.21 2.14 -1.47
C ASN A 120 -12.65 1.04 -2.43
N THR A 121 -12.56 -0.24 -2.04
CA THR A 121 -12.70 -1.37 -2.96
C THR A 121 -14.02 -1.33 -3.75
N LEU A 122 -15.15 -1.17 -3.04
CA LEU A 122 -16.47 -1.20 -3.64
C LEU A 122 -16.72 -0.01 -4.58
N SER A 123 -16.40 1.20 -4.13
CA SER A 123 -16.66 2.40 -4.92
C SER A 123 -15.81 2.47 -6.19
N ALA A 124 -14.56 1.99 -6.14
CA ALA A 124 -13.73 1.90 -7.34
C ALA A 124 -14.23 0.83 -8.32
N ALA A 125 -14.71 -0.30 -7.80
CA ALA A 125 -15.33 -1.35 -8.62
C ALA A 125 -16.63 -0.85 -9.29
N GLU A 126 -17.49 -0.17 -8.53
CA GLU A 126 -18.73 0.44 -9.03
C GLU A 126 -18.45 1.45 -10.14
N LEU A 127 -17.49 2.37 -9.94
CA LEU A 127 -17.12 3.33 -10.98
C LEU A 127 -16.60 2.62 -12.24
N THR A 128 -15.79 1.58 -12.09
CA THR A 128 -15.31 0.77 -13.22
C THR A 128 -16.48 0.15 -13.99
N CYS A 129 -17.43 -0.47 -13.29
CA CYS A 129 -18.63 -1.04 -13.91
C CYS A 129 -19.48 0.04 -14.61
N VAL A 130 -19.64 1.21 -14.00
CA VAL A 130 -20.34 2.36 -14.61
C VAL A 130 -19.62 2.83 -15.87
N MET A 131 -18.29 2.88 -15.89
CA MET A 131 -17.51 3.21 -17.09
C MET A 131 -17.75 2.19 -18.19
N ILE A 132 -17.71 0.88 -17.89
CA ILE A 132 -17.99 -0.19 -18.86
C ILE A 132 -19.40 -0.04 -19.45
N CYS A 133 -20.42 0.12 -18.59
CA CYS A 133 -21.82 0.30 -19.00
C CYS A 133 -21.99 1.56 -19.85
N SER A 134 -21.37 2.67 -19.44
CA SER A 134 -21.48 3.96 -20.15
C SER A 134 -20.82 3.89 -21.52
N LEU A 135 -19.65 3.26 -21.63
CA LEU A 135 -19.00 2.99 -22.91
C LEU A 135 -19.83 2.07 -23.81
N SER A 136 -20.60 1.14 -23.24
CA SER A 136 -21.47 0.26 -24.04
C SER A 136 -22.65 1.00 -24.65
N ARG A 137 -23.13 2.06 -23.99
CA ARG A 137 -24.44 2.71 -24.25
C ARG A 137 -24.39 4.19 -24.62
N ASN A 138 -23.21 4.84 -24.65
CA ASN A 138 -23.02 6.26 -24.96
C ASN A 138 -23.90 7.20 -24.09
N ILE A 139 -24.04 6.86 -22.80
CA ILE A 139 -25.00 7.53 -21.90
C ILE A 139 -24.66 9.02 -21.73
N TYR A 140 -23.37 9.34 -21.61
CA TYR A 140 -22.91 10.71 -21.39
C TYR A 140 -23.26 11.61 -22.58
N GLU A 141 -22.90 11.18 -23.80
CA GLU A 141 -23.12 11.93 -25.04
C GLU A 141 -24.61 12.06 -25.36
N ALA A 142 -25.39 11.00 -25.14
CA ALA A 142 -26.84 11.01 -25.31
C ALA A 142 -27.53 11.98 -24.33
N SER A 143 -27.10 11.99 -23.07
CA SER A 143 -27.59 12.95 -22.07
C SER A 143 -27.24 14.39 -22.44
N ALA A 144 -26.01 14.63 -22.89
CA ALA A 144 -25.55 15.95 -23.31
C ALA A 144 -26.31 16.46 -24.54
N SER A 145 -26.62 15.59 -25.51
CA SER A 145 -27.44 15.91 -26.69
C SER A 145 -28.83 16.41 -26.30
N LEU A 146 -29.52 15.69 -25.41
CA LEU A 146 -30.85 16.09 -24.93
C LEU A 146 -30.83 17.43 -24.17
N LYS A 147 -29.83 17.62 -23.29
CA LYS A 147 -29.66 18.90 -22.57
C LYS A 147 -29.37 20.08 -23.51
N ALA A 148 -28.77 19.81 -24.67
CA ALA A 148 -28.56 20.79 -25.72
C ALA A 148 -29.78 20.95 -26.66
N GLY A 149 -30.94 20.36 -26.32
CA GLY A 149 -32.18 20.48 -27.10
C GLY A 149 -32.21 19.63 -28.37
N ARG A 150 -31.30 18.66 -28.54
CA ARG A 150 -31.24 17.79 -29.71
C ARG A 150 -31.90 16.43 -29.45
N TRP A 151 -32.44 15.81 -30.50
CA TRP A 151 -33.03 14.48 -30.47
C TRP A 151 -32.27 13.52 -31.39
N ASP A 152 -31.04 13.18 -31.01
CA ASP A 152 -30.09 12.46 -31.86
C ASP A 152 -30.22 10.92 -31.77
N ARG A 153 -31.44 10.38 -31.61
CA ARG A 153 -31.69 8.95 -31.32
C ARG A 153 -30.96 7.98 -32.27
N LYS A 154 -30.87 8.30 -33.57
CA LYS A 154 -30.22 7.44 -34.57
C LYS A 154 -28.70 7.38 -34.43
N GLN A 155 -28.07 8.40 -33.82
CA GLN A 155 -26.62 8.48 -33.66
C GLN A 155 -26.10 7.56 -32.55
N PHE A 156 -26.93 7.19 -31.58
CA PHE A 156 -26.53 6.42 -30.40
C PHE A 156 -26.85 4.93 -30.49
N MET A 157 -26.79 4.33 -31.69
CA MET A 157 -26.85 2.87 -31.82
C MET A 157 -25.67 2.24 -31.06
N SER A 158 -25.98 1.34 -30.13
CA SER A 158 -25.05 0.92 -29.08
C SER A 158 -24.99 -0.61 -28.95
N ASN A 159 -24.13 -1.14 -28.07
CA ASN A 159 -23.94 -2.59 -27.92
C ASN A 159 -24.49 -3.10 -26.59
N GLU A 160 -24.94 -4.35 -26.58
CA GLU A 160 -25.22 -5.11 -25.37
C GLU A 160 -23.91 -5.64 -24.76
N LEU A 161 -23.93 -5.86 -23.44
CA LEU A 161 -22.82 -6.45 -22.68
C LEU A 161 -22.91 -7.99 -22.63
N GLU A 162 -24.11 -8.55 -22.71
CA GLU A 162 -24.36 -9.99 -22.70
C GLU A 162 -23.46 -10.72 -23.72
N GLY A 163 -22.76 -11.76 -23.26
CA GLY A 163 -21.89 -12.58 -24.10
C GLY A 163 -20.56 -11.94 -24.52
N LYS A 164 -20.31 -10.66 -24.20
CA LYS A 164 -19.03 -9.99 -24.46
C LYS A 164 -17.95 -10.45 -23.48
N THR A 165 -16.70 -10.41 -23.92
CA THR A 165 -15.54 -10.77 -23.10
C THR A 165 -14.93 -9.55 -22.42
N LEU A 166 -14.91 -9.55 -21.09
CA LEU A 166 -14.18 -8.61 -20.25
C LEU A 166 -12.87 -9.23 -19.78
N ALA A 167 -11.76 -8.62 -20.18
CA ALA A 167 -10.44 -8.91 -19.66
C ALA A 167 -10.12 -8.04 -18.45
N ILE A 168 -9.75 -8.67 -17.33
CA ILE A 168 -9.44 -8.01 -16.06
C ILE A 168 -7.95 -8.24 -15.76
N ILE A 169 -7.15 -7.18 -15.86
CA ILE A 169 -5.72 -7.24 -15.58
C ILE A 169 -5.49 -6.74 -14.15
N GLY A 170 -5.10 -7.65 -13.25
CA GLY A 170 -5.12 -7.45 -11.81
C GLY A 170 -6.38 -8.06 -11.18
N LEU A 171 -6.21 -9.17 -10.48
CA LEU A 171 -7.28 -9.99 -9.88
C LEU A 171 -7.32 -9.85 -8.35
N GLY A 172 -6.81 -8.73 -7.85
CA GLY A 172 -6.92 -8.32 -6.46
C GLY A 172 -8.36 -7.95 -6.05
N ARG A 173 -8.49 -7.21 -4.94
CA ARG A 173 -9.79 -6.88 -4.33
C ARG A 173 -10.77 -6.23 -5.31
N ILE A 174 -10.33 -5.20 -6.04
CA ILE A 174 -11.19 -4.46 -6.98
C ILE A 174 -11.52 -5.31 -8.21
N GLY A 175 -10.52 -5.97 -8.83
CA GLY A 175 -10.74 -6.81 -10.01
C GLY A 175 -11.75 -7.93 -9.77
N ARG A 176 -11.73 -8.54 -8.58
CA ARG A 176 -12.72 -9.55 -8.16
C ARG A 176 -14.13 -8.96 -8.06
N GLU A 177 -14.29 -7.79 -7.45
CA GLU A 177 -15.58 -7.11 -7.33
C GLU A 177 -16.15 -6.69 -8.70
N VAL A 178 -15.27 -6.27 -9.62
CA VAL A 178 -15.64 -5.98 -11.01
C VAL A 178 -16.08 -7.24 -11.74
N ALA A 179 -15.33 -8.35 -11.61
CA ALA A 179 -15.70 -9.62 -12.22
C ALA A 179 -17.10 -10.06 -11.80
N HIS A 180 -17.35 -10.11 -10.49
CA HIS A 180 -18.64 -10.52 -9.93
C HIS A 180 -19.81 -9.68 -10.46
N ARG A 181 -19.64 -8.36 -10.55
CA ARG A 181 -20.67 -7.46 -11.09
C ARG A 181 -20.85 -7.63 -12.58
N MET A 182 -19.79 -7.69 -13.37
CA MET A 182 -19.93 -7.75 -14.83
C MET A 182 -20.43 -9.12 -15.32
N GLN A 183 -20.18 -10.19 -14.57
CA GLN A 183 -20.79 -11.50 -14.79
C GLN A 183 -22.32 -11.45 -14.64
N SER A 184 -22.87 -10.63 -13.74
CA SER A 184 -24.33 -10.48 -13.60
C SER A 184 -24.98 -9.73 -14.77
N PHE A 185 -24.18 -9.04 -15.59
CA PHE A 185 -24.57 -8.49 -16.90
C PHE A 185 -24.35 -9.48 -18.05
N GLY A 186 -24.05 -10.76 -17.77
CA GLY A 186 -23.85 -11.81 -18.76
C GLY A 186 -22.50 -11.75 -19.49
N MET A 187 -21.54 -10.96 -19.02
CA MET A 187 -20.20 -10.92 -19.63
C MET A 187 -19.39 -12.17 -19.26
N LYS A 188 -18.56 -12.63 -20.19
CA LYS A 188 -17.50 -13.62 -19.93
C LYS A 188 -16.29 -12.90 -19.35
N THR A 189 -15.77 -13.36 -18.22
CA THR A 189 -14.61 -12.73 -17.57
C THR A 189 -13.37 -13.59 -17.70
N ILE A 190 -12.33 -13.02 -18.30
CA ILE A 190 -10.98 -13.58 -18.36
C ILE A 190 -10.03 -12.63 -17.63
N GLY A 191 -8.86 -13.09 -17.19
CA GLY A 191 -7.95 -12.19 -16.50
C GLY A 191 -6.54 -12.71 -16.31
N PHE A 192 -5.68 -11.80 -15.85
CA PHE A 192 -4.28 -12.08 -15.57
C PHE A 192 -3.86 -11.38 -14.29
N ASP A 193 -3.21 -12.13 -13.40
CA ASP A 193 -2.51 -11.59 -12.24
C ASP A 193 -1.40 -12.58 -11.82
N PRO A 194 -0.12 -12.17 -11.83
CA PRO A 194 0.99 -13.09 -11.50
C PRO A 194 0.98 -13.53 -10.03
N LEU A 195 0.20 -12.87 -9.16
CA LEU A 195 0.11 -13.18 -7.73
C LEU A 195 -1.14 -13.98 -7.38
N VAL A 196 -2.08 -14.18 -8.32
CA VAL A 196 -3.31 -14.93 -8.09
C VAL A 196 -3.26 -16.24 -8.88
N PRO A 197 -3.13 -17.39 -8.22
CA PRO A 197 -3.16 -18.69 -8.89
C PRO A 197 -4.45 -18.90 -9.69
N ALA A 198 -4.38 -19.64 -10.79
CA ALA A 198 -5.53 -19.92 -11.65
C ALA A 198 -6.69 -20.56 -10.86
N GLU A 199 -6.37 -21.47 -9.94
CA GLU A 199 -7.31 -22.14 -9.04
C GLU A 199 -8.06 -21.16 -8.12
N GLU A 200 -7.44 -20.04 -7.73
CA GLU A 200 -8.12 -18.99 -6.98
C GLU A 200 -9.05 -18.17 -7.87
N SER A 201 -8.64 -17.87 -9.10
CA SER A 201 -9.45 -17.08 -10.04
C SER A 201 -10.76 -17.75 -10.47
N ILE A 202 -10.72 -19.08 -10.64
CA ILE A 202 -11.87 -19.89 -11.01
C ILE A 202 -12.96 -19.83 -9.92
N LYS A 203 -12.59 -19.71 -8.64
CA LYS A 203 -13.55 -19.61 -7.51
C LYS A 203 -14.48 -18.40 -7.61
N PHE A 204 -14.08 -17.36 -8.35
CA PHE A 204 -14.91 -16.19 -8.62
C PHE A 204 -15.21 -16.03 -10.13
N GLY A 205 -15.19 -17.14 -10.87
CA GLY A 205 -15.68 -17.20 -12.25
C GLY A 205 -14.79 -16.53 -13.31
N VAL A 206 -13.51 -16.27 -12.99
CA VAL A 206 -12.56 -15.69 -13.95
C VAL A 206 -11.65 -16.78 -14.49
N GLU A 207 -11.58 -16.91 -15.82
CA GLU A 207 -10.59 -17.76 -16.48
C GLU A 207 -9.23 -17.04 -16.48
N SER A 208 -8.24 -17.61 -15.79
CA SER A 208 -6.86 -17.09 -15.83
C SER A 208 -6.21 -17.40 -17.18
N MET A 209 -5.62 -16.38 -17.81
CA MET A 209 -4.97 -16.47 -19.10
C MET A 209 -3.69 -15.62 -19.12
N GLU A 210 -2.69 -16.06 -19.89
CA GLU A 210 -1.54 -15.23 -20.20
C GLU A 210 -1.92 -14.00 -21.03
N LEU A 211 -1.26 -12.88 -20.78
CA LEU A 211 -1.54 -11.58 -21.43
C LEU A 211 -1.62 -11.70 -22.96
N GLU A 212 -0.68 -12.43 -23.56
CA GLU A 212 -0.58 -12.64 -25.01
C GLU A 212 -1.84 -13.25 -25.63
N ARG A 213 -2.57 -14.07 -24.84
CA ARG A 213 -3.79 -14.75 -25.25
C ARG A 213 -5.04 -13.92 -24.97
N ILE A 214 -4.97 -12.97 -24.03
CA ILE A 214 -6.07 -12.08 -23.65
C ILE A 214 -6.36 -11.04 -24.73
N TRP A 215 -5.31 -10.38 -25.24
CA TRP A 215 -5.47 -9.24 -26.17
C TRP A 215 -6.38 -9.51 -27.36
N PRO A 216 -6.20 -10.61 -28.13
CA PRO A 216 -6.99 -10.82 -29.34
C PRO A 216 -8.47 -11.15 -29.09
N VAL A 217 -8.84 -11.54 -27.86
CA VAL A 217 -10.21 -12.03 -27.55
C VAL A 217 -11.04 -11.07 -26.70
N ALA A 218 -10.43 -10.05 -26.10
CA ALA A 218 -11.12 -9.10 -25.23
C ALA A 218 -11.97 -8.09 -26.03
N ASP A 219 -13.25 -7.96 -25.69
CA ASP A 219 -14.09 -6.85 -26.15
C ASP A 219 -13.86 -5.60 -25.27
N TYR A 220 -13.66 -5.82 -23.97
CA TYR A 220 -13.37 -4.82 -22.96
C TYR A 220 -12.12 -5.21 -22.19
N ILE A 221 -11.27 -4.25 -21.85
CA ILE A 221 -10.09 -4.44 -20.98
C ILE A 221 -10.21 -3.46 -19.82
N THR A 222 -10.09 -3.93 -18.59
CA THR A 222 -9.96 -3.10 -17.39
C THR A 222 -8.69 -3.43 -16.62
N VAL A 223 -8.02 -2.42 -16.09
CA VAL A 223 -6.78 -2.58 -15.31
C VAL A 223 -7.01 -2.24 -13.84
N HIS A 224 -6.49 -3.08 -12.96
CA HIS A 224 -6.57 -2.99 -11.50
C HIS A 224 -5.23 -3.35 -10.83
N THR A 225 -4.13 -2.92 -11.46
CA THR A 225 -2.77 -3.14 -10.97
C THR A 225 -2.22 -1.88 -10.29
N PRO A 226 -1.23 -2.00 -9.39
CA PRO A 226 -0.45 -0.84 -8.95
C PRO A 226 0.40 -0.30 -10.10
N LEU A 227 0.83 0.97 -10.02
CA LEU A 227 1.83 1.52 -10.94
C LEU A 227 3.23 1.17 -10.43
N ILE A 228 3.89 0.23 -11.11
CA ILE A 228 5.26 -0.24 -10.86
C ILE A 228 5.99 -0.34 -12.20
N PRO A 229 7.32 -0.51 -12.24
CA PRO A 229 8.06 -0.60 -13.50
C PRO A 229 7.49 -1.64 -14.48
N GLN A 230 6.99 -2.77 -13.98
CA GLN A 230 6.42 -3.87 -14.76
C GLN A 230 5.02 -3.56 -15.33
N THR A 231 4.27 -2.62 -14.74
CA THR A 231 2.90 -2.27 -15.16
C THR A 231 2.83 -0.92 -15.87
N ARG A 232 3.92 -0.15 -15.84
CA ARG A 232 4.03 1.13 -16.54
C ARG A 232 3.93 0.90 -18.05
N ASN A 233 3.01 1.62 -18.70
CA ASN A 233 2.72 1.49 -20.13
C ASN A 233 2.50 0.02 -20.56
N MET A 234 1.92 -0.79 -19.69
CA MET A 234 1.57 -2.18 -19.98
C MET A 234 0.59 -2.26 -21.14
N ILE A 235 -0.34 -1.31 -21.25
CA ILE A 235 -1.15 -1.12 -22.46
C ILE A 235 -0.50 0.01 -23.28
N ASN A 236 0.34 -0.39 -24.23
CA ASN A 236 1.05 0.49 -25.16
C ASN A 236 0.61 0.23 -26.62
N ALA A 237 1.22 0.95 -27.57
CA ALA A 237 0.91 0.83 -28.99
C ALA A 237 0.99 -0.62 -29.51
N GLN A 238 2.00 -1.40 -29.12
CA GLN A 238 2.16 -2.79 -29.56
C GLN A 238 1.07 -3.71 -29.00
N VAL A 239 0.63 -3.47 -27.76
CA VAL A 239 -0.49 -4.23 -27.17
C VAL A 239 -1.79 -3.86 -27.86
N LEU A 240 -2.03 -2.57 -28.10
CA LEU A 240 -3.24 -2.06 -28.74
C LEU A 240 -3.44 -2.63 -30.15
N THR A 241 -2.37 -2.83 -30.94
CA THR A 241 -2.49 -3.46 -32.27
C THR A 241 -2.85 -4.95 -32.21
N ARG A 242 -2.54 -5.63 -31.12
CA ARG A 242 -2.89 -7.04 -30.89
C ARG A 242 -4.31 -7.21 -30.36
N CYS A 243 -4.91 -6.13 -29.85
CA CYS A 243 -6.28 -6.17 -29.39
C CYS A 243 -7.27 -6.36 -30.55
N ARG A 244 -8.45 -6.85 -30.23
CA ARG A 244 -9.58 -6.84 -31.17
C ARG A 244 -9.87 -5.41 -31.62
N LYS A 245 -10.10 -5.21 -32.92
CA LYS A 245 -10.53 -3.91 -33.45
C LYS A 245 -11.83 -3.47 -32.78
N GLY A 246 -11.84 -2.24 -32.25
CA GLY A 246 -12.96 -1.69 -31.50
C GLY A 246 -12.96 -2.03 -30.01
N VAL A 247 -11.86 -2.60 -29.47
CA VAL A 247 -11.71 -2.86 -28.03
C VAL A 247 -11.97 -1.60 -27.21
N LYS A 248 -12.62 -1.75 -26.06
CA LYS A 248 -12.85 -0.66 -25.11
C LYS A 248 -11.97 -0.82 -23.88
N ILE A 249 -11.37 0.27 -23.41
CA ILE A 249 -10.36 0.22 -22.36
C ILE A 249 -10.78 1.07 -21.17
N VAL A 250 -10.69 0.52 -19.96
CA VAL A 250 -11.06 1.20 -18.73
C VAL A 250 -9.89 1.24 -17.77
N ASN A 251 -9.61 2.42 -17.21
CA ASN A 251 -8.61 2.60 -16.16
C ASN A 251 -9.16 3.48 -15.05
N CYS A 252 -9.50 2.82 -13.94
CA CYS A 252 -9.83 3.44 -12.66
C CYS A 252 -8.78 3.08 -11.58
N ALA A 253 -7.58 2.67 -12.00
CA ALA A 253 -6.52 2.20 -11.10
C ALA A 253 -5.45 3.28 -10.87
N ARG A 254 -4.51 3.44 -11.81
CA ARG A 254 -3.47 4.47 -11.75
C ARG A 254 -3.15 5.01 -13.15
N GLY A 255 -2.85 6.30 -13.23
CA GLY A 255 -2.27 6.91 -14.43
C GLY A 255 -0.95 6.25 -14.83
N GLY A 256 -0.64 6.24 -16.13
CA GLY A 256 0.61 5.65 -16.64
C GLY A 256 0.65 4.13 -16.73
N ILE A 257 -0.42 3.40 -16.36
CA ILE A 257 -0.58 1.98 -16.71
C ILE A 257 -0.86 1.83 -18.22
N ILE A 258 -1.64 2.78 -18.76
CA ILE A 258 -1.91 2.92 -20.18
C ILE A 258 -1.04 4.05 -20.70
N ASP A 259 -0.39 3.83 -21.84
CA ASP A 259 0.26 4.88 -22.60
C ASP A 259 -0.83 5.76 -23.25
N GLU A 260 -1.02 6.97 -22.71
CA GLU A 260 -2.06 7.91 -23.13
C GLU A 260 -1.91 8.36 -24.59
N CYS A 261 -0.68 8.51 -25.09
CA CYS A 261 -0.41 8.87 -26.47
C CYS A 261 -0.76 7.72 -27.41
N ALA A 262 -0.39 6.49 -27.04
CA ALA A 262 -0.76 5.30 -27.81
C ALA A 262 -2.27 5.08 -27.81
N LEU A 263 -2.94 5.33 -26.68
CA LEU A 263 -4.39 5.25 -26.57
C LEU A 263 -5.09 6.26 -27.49
N LEU A 264 -4.62 7.51 -27.52
CA LEU A 264 -5.17 8.55 -28.41
C LEU A 264 -5.07 8.14 -29.88
N SER A 265 -3.89 7.70 -30.33
CA SER A 265 -3.69 7.21 -31.70
C SER A 265 -4.56 5.98 -32.01
N ALA A 266 -4.73 5.07 -31.06
CA ALA A 266 -5.60 3.90 -31.22
C ALA A 266 -7.09 4.29 -31.29
N LEU A 267 -7.51 5.31 -30.53
CA LEU A 267 -8.84 5.87 -30.65
C LEU A 267 -9.02 6.45 -32.04
N GLU A 268 -8.17 7.39 -32.48
CA GLU A 268 -8.26 8.05 -33.79
C GLU A 268 -8.32 7.07 -34.97
N SER A 269 -7.49 6.03 -34.95
CA SER A 269 -7.48 4.97 -35.98
C SER A 269 -8.67 4.00 -35.92
N GLY A 270 -9.45 4.02 -34.83
CA GLY A 270 -10.55 3.09 -34.59
C GLY A 270 -10.11 1.71 -34.12
N GLN A 271 -8.81 1.51 -33.82
CA GLN A 271 -8.33 0.31 -33.18
C GLN A 271 -8.93 0.16 -31.77
N CYS A 272 -8.99 1.25 -31.01
CA CYS A 272 -9.76 1.36 -29.77
C CYS A 272 -11.12 1.99 -30.05
N GLY A 273 -12.19 1.32 -29.64
CA GLY A 273 -13.57 1.74 -29.82
C GLY A 273 -14.05 2.77 -28.81
N GLY A 274 -13.32 2.94 -27.70
CA GLY A 274 -13.60 3.94 -26.66
C GLY A 274 -12.83 3.68 -25.38
N ALA A 275 -12.70 4.70 -24.52
CA ALA A 275 -11.97 4.59 -23.27
C ALA A 275 -12.69 5.25 -22.09
N GLY A 276 -12.61 4.63 -20.91
CA GLY A 276 -13.13 5.14 -19.65
C GLY A 276 -11.97 5.41 -18.69
N LEU A 277 -11.67 6.66 -18.39
CA LEU A 277 -10.48 7.08 -17.65
C LEU A 277 -10.84 7.89 -16.41
N ASP A 278 -10.54 7.35 -15.23
CA ASP A 278 -10.67 8.10 -13.97
C ASP A 278 -9.34 8.71 -13.50
N VAL A 279 -8.22 8.22 -14.05
CA VAL A 279 -6.87 8.53 -13.59
C VAL A 279 -5.95 8.83 -14.77
N PHE A 280 -4.97 9.68 -14.54
CA PHE A 280 -4.09 10.21 -15.58
C PHE A 280 -2.63 10.23 -15.12
N LEU A 281 -1.69 10.17 -16.06
CA LEU A 281 -0.25 10.21 -15.79
C LEU A 281 0.12 11.49 -15.03
N GLU A 282 -0.49 12.60 -15.41
CA GLU A 282 -0.42 13.88 -14.70
C GLU A 282 -1.84 14.31 -14.30
N GLU A 283 -2.01 14.69 -13.03
CA GLU A 283 -3.30 15.11 -12.48
C GLU A 283 -3.13 16.50 -11.83
N PRO A 284 -3.78 17.57 -12.37
CA PRO A 284 -4.73 17.58 -13.50
C PRO A 284 -4.10 17.29 -14.89
N PRO A 285 -4.84 16.70 -15.84
CA PRO A 285 -4.30 16.36 -17.15
C PRO A 285 -3.93 17.59 -17.97
N LYS A 286 -2.68 17.67 -18.42
CA LYS A 286 -2.24 18.71 -19.37
C LYS A 286 -2.63 18.43 -20.81
N CYS A 287 -2.65 17.15 -21.21
CA CYS A 287 -3.03 16.75 -22.55
C CYS A 287 -4.55 16.74 -22.69
N THR A 288 -5.10 17.82 -23.25
CA THR A 288 -6.56 17.96 -23.37
C THR A 288 -7.16 17.14 -24.52
N ASN A 289 -6.35 16.72 -25.51
CA ASN A 289 -6.85 16.01 -26.69
C ASN A 289 -7.50 14.67 -26.32
N LEU A 290 -6.91 13.93 -25.38
CA LEU A 290 -7.47 12.65 -24.94
C LEU A 290 -8.80 12.83 -24.20
N ILE A 291 -8.88 13.79 -23.25
CA ILE A 291 -10.11 14.06 -22.49
C ILE A 291 -11.22 14.69 -23.35
N GLN A 292 -10.87 15.36 -24.46
CA GLN A 292 -11.84 15.95 -25.38
C GLN A 292 -12.31 14.98 -26.47
N HIS A 293 -11.66 13.81 -26.60
CA HIS A 293 -11.98 12.87 -27.66
C HIS A 293 -13.41 12.31 -27.46
N PRO A 294 -14.28 12.28 -28.48
CA PRO A 294 -15.71 11.97 -28.35
C PRO A 294 -16.04 10.52 -27.97
N ARG A 295 -15.03 9.64 -27.93
CA ARG A 295 -15.14 8.25 -27.46
C ARG A 295 -14.46 8.02 -26.11
N VAL A 296 -14.11 9.10 -25.40
CA VAL A 296 -13.50 9.04 -24.09
C VAL A 296 -14.49 9.58 -23.07
N ILE A 297 -14.78 8.75 -22.07
CA ILE A 297 -15.49 9.15 -20.86
C ILE A 297 -14.43 9.31 -19.79
N CYS A 298 -14.36 10.47 -19.14
CA CYS A 298 -13.39 10.69 -18.10
C CYS A 298 -13.94 11.40 -16.88
N THR A 299 -13.32 11.12 -15.74
CA THR A 299 -13.66 11.69 -14.43
C THR A 299 -12.40 12.15 -13.70
N PRO A 300 -12.49 13.16 -12.84
CA PRO A 300 -11.33 13.72 -12.13
C PRO A 300 -11.00 12.88 -10.87
N HIS A 301 -10.58 11.62 -11.05
CA HIS A 301 -10.14 10.72 -9.98
C HIS A 301 -11.19 10.53 -8.87
N LEU A 302 -12.37 10.09 -9.29
CA LEU A 302 -13.56 9.88 -8.45
C LEU A 302 -13.70 8.47 -7.90
N GLY A 303 -12.81 7.52 -8.20
CA GLY A 303 -12.95 6.11 -7.79
C GLY A 303 -13.16 5.88 -6.29
N ALA A 304 -12.74 6.82 -5.45
CA ALA A 304 -12.97 6.78 -3.99
C ALA A 304 -13.90 7.91 -3.48
N SER A 305 -14.47 8.72 -4.37
CA SER A 305 -15.23 9.92 -4.04
C SER A 305 -16.71 9.61 -3.78
N THR A 306 -16.96 8.73 -2.80
CA THR A 306 -18.30 8.36 -2.30
C THR A 306 -18.36 8.56 -0.79
N HIS A 307 -19.53 8.90 -0.24
CA HIS A 307 -19.70 9.08 1.20
C HIS A 307 -19.29 7.82 1.98
N GLU A 308 -19.63 6.64 1.45
CA GLU A 308 -19.34 5.35 2.05
C GLU A 308 -17.84 5.04 2.05
N ALA A 309 -17.13 5.31 0.95
CA ALA A 309 -15.68 5.11 0.92
C ALA A 309 -14.98 6.09 1.86
N GLN A 310 -15.39 7.37 1.86
CA GLN A 310 -14.83 8.39 2.76
C GLN A 310 -14.96 8.00 4.23
N LYS A 311 -16.15 7.52 4.62
CA LYS A 311 -16.40 7.03 5.97
C LYS A 311 -15.54 5.82 6.30
N ARG A 312 -15.52 4.78 5.45
CA ARG A 312 -14.75 3.54 5.69
C ARG A 312 -13.25 3.80 5.82
N VAL A 313 -12.65 4.64 4.98
CA VAL A 313 -11.21 4.92 5.09
C VAL A 313 -10.86 5.74 6.32
N ALA A 314 -11.77 6.61 6.75
CA ALA A 314 -11.64 7.40 7.97
C ALA A 314 -11.76 6.52 9.24
N GLU A 315 -12.70 5.57 9.24
CA GLU A 315 -12.83 4.53 10.28
C GLU A 315 -11.57 3.66 10.33
N GLU A 316 -11.19 3.07 9.20
CA GLU A 316 -10.05 2.15 9.10
C GLU A 316 -8.76 2.81 9.60
N ILE A 317 -8.46 4.05 9.16
CA ILE A 317 -7.23 4.73 9.58
C ILE A 317 -7.25 5.08 11.08
N ALA A 318 -8.39 5.50 11.62
CA ALA A 318 -8.53 5.83 13.03
C ALA A 318 -8.34 4.58 13.90
N GLU A 319 -8.96 3.46 13.52
CA GLU A 319 -8.81 2.18 14.21
C GLU A 319 -7.36 1.68 14.21
N GLN A 320 -6.61 1.91 13.13
CA GLN A 320 -5.17 1.60 13.09
C GLN A 320 -4.37 2.47 14.08
N PHE A 321 -4.66 3.77 14.15
CA PHE A 321 -4.03 4.66 15.12
C PHE A 321 -4.35 4.23 16.56
N VAL A 322 -5.61 3.89 16.85
CA VAL A 322 -6.03 3.37 18.17
C VAL A 322 -5.34 2.06 18.51
N SER A 323 -5.29 1.13 17.55
CA SER A 323 -4.63 -0.16 17.71
C SER A 323 -3.14 0.03 18.01
N LEU A 324 -2.48 0.91 17.27
CA LEU A 324 -1.07 1.22 17.48
C LEU A 324 -0.81 1.90 18.84
N HIS A 325 -1.71 2.81 19.25
CA HIS A 325 -1.66 3.46 20.54
C HIS A 325 -1.77 2.46 21.70
N LYS A 326 -2.63 1.46 21.56
CA LYS A 326 -2.82 0.37 22.53
C LYS A 326 -1.77 -0.74 22.45
N GLY A 327 -0.88 -0.71 21.46
CA GLY A 327 0.16 -1.72 21.23
C GLY A 327 -0.32 -3.00 20.56
N ASN A 328 -1.48 -2.95 19.89
CA ASN A 328 -2.04 -4.04 19.09
C ASN A 328 -1.39 -4.11 17.70
N SER A 329 -1.61 -5.22 17.00
CA SER A 329 -1.21 -5.37 15.60
C SER A 329 -1.98 -4.40 14.70
N ILE A 330 -1.30 -3.93 13.65
CA ILE A 330 -1.87 -3.07 12.62
C ILE A 330 -1.61 -3.64 11.23
N HIS A 331 -2.43 -3.23 10.26
CA HIS A 331 -2.31 -3.51 8.85
C HIS A 331 -2.11 -2.21 8.05
N GLY A 332 -2.05 -2.33 6.72
CA GLY A 332 -1.89 -1.16 5.84
C GLY A 332 -0.52 -0.47 5.95
N ILE A 333 0.48 -1.12 6.55
CA ILE A 333 1.83 -0.55 6.61
C ILE A 333 2.45 -0.54 5.21
N VAL A 334 2.92 0.63 4.79
CA VAL A 334 3.48 0.82 3.45
C VAL A 334 5.01 0.75 3.45
N ASN A 335 5.67 1.28 4.48
CA ASN A 335 7.13 1.42 4.50
C ASN A 335 7.88 0.49 5.47
N SER A 336 7.19 -0.43 6.15
CA SER A 336 7.85 -1.46 6.98
C SER A 336 6.98 -2.69 7.31
N PRO A 337 7.00 -3.74 6.49
CA PRO A 337 6.33 -5.02 6.82
C PRO A 337 6.86 -5.68 8.11
N ALA A 338 8.13 -5.47 8.45
CA ALA A 338 8.76 -6.01 9.66
C ALA A 338 8.17 -5.42 10.95
N PHE A 339 7.58 -4.22 10.88
CA PHE A 339 7.00 -3.56 12.04
C PHE A 339 5.84 -4.35 12.66
N THR A 340 4.86 -4.80 11.86
CA THR A 340 3.73 -5.60 12.38
C THR A 340 4.21 -6.88 13.06
N LEU A 341 5.17 -7.57 12.43
CA LEU A 341 5.76 -8.79 12.97
C LEU A 341 6.48 -8.54 14.30
N SER A 342 7.10 -7.37 14.47
CA SER A 342 7.76 -7.01 15.72
C SER A 342 6.79 -6.84 16.89
N LYS A 343 5.53 -6.54 16.62
CA LYS A 343 4.47 -6.43 17.64
C LYS A 343 3.92 -7.81 17.97
N THR A 344 3.59 -8.61 16.96
CA THR A 344 3.03 -9.95 17.14
C THR A 344 4.05 -10.96 17.69
N HIS A 345 5.33 -10.80 17.37
CA HIS A 345 6.44 -11.66 17.82
C HIS A 345 7.49 -10.85 18.60
N SER A 346 7.03 -10.09 19.60
CA SER A 346 7.87 -9.14 20.35
C SER A 346 9.07 -9.77 21.06
N GLN A 347 8.99 -11.05 21.47
CA GLN A 347 10.12 -11.77 22.07
C GLN A 347 11.24 -12.01 21.06
N TRP A 348 10.90 -12.43 19.84
CA TRP A 348 11.86 -12.62 18.75
C TRP A 348 12.52 -11.29 18.33
N ALA A 349 11.73 -10.21 18.31
CA ALA A 349 12.24 -8.87 18.08
C ALA A 349 13.29 -8.46 19.13
N LYS A 350 13.08 -8.79 20.40
CA LYS A 350 14.02 -8.47 21.50
C LYS A 350 15.33 -9.24 21.35
N ILE A 351 15.25 -10.54 21.14
CA ILE A 351 16.45 -11.37 21.07
C ILE A 351 17.24 -11.08 19.80
N GLY A 352 16.60 -10.83 18.66
CA GLY A 352 17.30 -10.35 17.47
C GLY A 352 18.15 -9.11 17.76
N LYS A 353 17.62 -8.14 18.54
CA LYS A 353 18.39 -6.95 18.97
C LYS A 353 19.55 -7.31 19.90
N VAL A 354 19.37 -8.25 20.83
CA VAL A 354 20.45 -8.71 21.71
C VAL A 354 21.56 -9.39 20.91
N VAL A 355 21.20 -10.31 20.00
CA VAL A 355 22.14 -10.98 19.10
C VAL A 355 22.90 -9.97 18.26
N GLY A 356 22.21 -9.00 17.66
CA GLY A 356 22.85 -7.94 16.88
C GLY A 356 23.82 -7.08 17.71
N GLY A 357 23.43 -6.73 18.94
CA GLY A 357 24.34 -6.05 19.87
C GLY A 357 25.59 -6.87 20.15
N PHE A 358 25.43 -8.16 20.44
CA PHE A 358 26.55 -9.08 20.70
C PHE A 358 27.47 -9.23 19.49
N VAL A 359 26.92 -9.48 18.29
CA VAL A 359 27.67 -9.53 17.03
C VAL A 359 28.51 -8.26 16.85
N SER A 360 27.92 -7.09 17.10
CA SER A 360 28.64 -5.82 16.97
C SER A 360 29.78 -5.63 17.97
N MET A 361 29.74 -6.29 19.14
CA MET A 361 30.81 -6.21 20.15
C MET A 361 32.04 -7.04 19.77
N LEU A 362 31.88 -8.03 18.87
CA LEU A 362 32.97 -8.90 18.44
C LEU A 362 33.98 -8.18 17.53
N PHE A 363 33.60 -7.04 16.95
CA PHE A 363 34.46 -6.27 16.05
C PHE A 363 34.96 -4.99 16.73
N PRO A 364 36.24 -4.61 16.53
CA PRO A 364 36.75 -3.31 16.96
C PRO A 364 35.89 -2.16 16.43
N LYS A 365 35.78 -1.05 17.19
CA LYS A 365 34.99 0.13 16.76
C LYS A 365 35.49 0.79 15.48
N SER A 366 36.77 0.62 15.15
CA SER A 366 37.40 1.13 13.93
C SER A 366 36.92 0.44 12.66
N ASP A 367 36.34 -0.77 12.76
CA ASP A 367 35.91 -1.51 11.58
C ASP A 367 34.75 -0.80 10.87
N THR A 368 34.82 -0.77 9.55
CA THR A 368 33.74 -0.29 8.70
C THR A 368 33.33 -1.42 7.77
N ASN A 369 32.13 -1.35 7.18
CA ASN A 369 31.67 -2.32 6.18
C ASN A 369 31.52 -3.74 6.76
N ILE A 370 30.81 -3.85 7.89
CA ILE A 370 30.49 -5.17 8.45
C ILE A 370 29.34 -5.77 7.63
N SER A 371 29.62 -6.89 6.98
CA SER A 371 28.62 -7.68 6.28
C SER A 371 28.09 -8.78 7.18
N ALA A 372 26.78 -8.86 7.43
CA ALA A 372 26.18 -9.94 8.23
C ALA A 372 25.19 -10.77 7.42
N VAL A 373 25.35 -12.08 7.46
CA VAL A 373 24.41 -13.07 6.93
C VAL A 373 23.62 -13.65 8.10
N THR A 374 22.29 -13.53 8.04
CA THR A 374 21.39 -14.13 9.05
C THR A 374 20.73 -15.38 8.50
N ASN A 375 21.02 -16.53 9.11
CA ASN A 375 20.28 -17.78 8.90
C ASN A 375 19.31 -18.00 10.06
N VAL A 376 18.08 -18.40 9.76
CA VAL A 376 17.06 -18.72 10.76
C VAL A 376 16.57 -20.14 10.48
N TYR A 377 16.67 -21.01 11.48
CA TYR A 377 16.28 -22.41 11.42
C TYR A 377 15.09 -22.66 12.33
N GLY A 378 14.15 -23.51 11.91
CA GLY A 378 12.94 -23.86 12.68
C GLY A 378 11.68 -23.97 11.82
N GLN A 379 10.57 -24.35 12.46
CA GLN A 379 9.26 -24.45 11.82
C GLN A 379 8.49 -23.11 11.82
N ASN A 380 7.53 -22.95 10.91
CA ASN A 380 6.65 -21.78 10.83
C ASN A 380 7.40 -20.43 10.69
N LEU A 381 8.52 -20.40 9.96
CA LEU A 381 9.31 -19.19 9.76
C LEU A 381 8.85 -18.33 8.57
N ASP A 382 7.87 -18.80 7.81
CA ASP A 382 7.39 -18.12 6.61
C ASP A 382 7.06 -16.65 6.87
N LYS A 383 7.70 -15.77 6.07
CA LYS A 383 7.52 -14.31 6.09
C LYS A 383 8.00 -13.63 7.37
N LYS A 384 8.67 -14.33 8.31
CA LYS A 384 9.21 -13.75 9.56
C LYS A 384 10.65 -13.30 9.45
N GLU A 385 11.30 -13.47 8.32
CA GLU A 385 12.74 -13.22 8.21
C GLU A 385 13.06 -11.72 8.18
N ALA A 386 12.13 -10.92 7.66
CA ALA A 386 12.21 -9.46 7.73
C ALA A 386 12.24 -8.96 9.19
N LEU A 387 11.58 -9.66 10.12
CA LEU A 387 11.62 -9.34 11.54
C LEU A 387 13.03 -9.55 12.11
N PHE A 388 13.58 -10.76 11.95
CA PHE A 388 14.87 -11.12 12.53
C PHE A 388 16.02 -10.26 12.00
N SER A 389 16.14 -10.16 10.67
CA SER A 389 17.15 -9.32 10.01
C SER A 389 17.09 -7.87 10.50
N THR A 390 15.89 -7.28 10.57
CA THR A 390 15.73 -5.89 11.01
C THR A 390 16.03 -5.72 12.51
N ALA A 391 15.63 -6.69 13.35
CA ALA A 391 15.92 -6.67 14.78
C ALA A 391 17.44 -6.72 15.05
N ILE A 392 18.17 -7.58 14.33
CA ILE A 392 19.62 -7.70 14.41
C ILE A 392 20.29 -6.39 14.03
N ILE A 393 19.89 -5.79 12.92
CA ILE A 393 20.40 -4.47 12.48
C ILE A 393 20.20 -3.41 13.57
N ILE A 394 19.01 -3.34 14.18
CA ILE A 394 18.74 -2.38 15.27
C ILE A 394 19.71 -2.59 16.43
N GLY A 395 19.93 -3.85 16.82
CA GLY A 395 20.90 -4.22 17.85
C GLY A 395 22.31 -3.75 17.54
N MET A 396 22.78 -4.04 16.32
CA MET A 396 24.12 -3.66 15.85
C MET A 396 24.30 -2.13 15.85
N LEU A 397 23.37 -1.40 15.26
CA LEU A 397 23.40 0.06 15.17
C LEU A 397 23.41 0.73 16.55
N LYS A 398 22.56 0.24 17.47
CA LYS A 398 22.50 0.77 18.84
C LYS A 398 23.81 0.53 19.57
N GLN A 399 24.37 -0.67 19.46
CA GLN A 399 25.59 -1.03 20.20
C GLN A 399 26.84 -0.32 19.67
N ARG A 400 26.94 -0.14 18.35
CA ARG A 400 28.15 0.38 17.72
C ARG A 400 28.23 1.88 17.69
N SER A 401 27.14 2.50 17.25
CA SER A 401 27.09 3.91 16.88
C SER A 401 26.11 4.69 17.74
N ASN A 402 25.49 4.06 18.74
CA ASN A 402 24.42 4.62 19.56
C ASN A 402 23.28 5.24 18.72
N ILE A 403 23.04 4.66 17.54
CA ILE A 403 22.00 5.13 16.61
C ILE A 403 20.67 4.53 17.07
N ASP A 404 19.69 5.40 17.30
CA ASP A 404 18.32 5.00 17.64
C ASP A 404 17.54 4.61 16.37
N ALA A 405 17.82 3.40 15.89
CA ALA A 405 17.09 2.78 14.80
C ALA A 405 15.81 2.08 15.27
N ASN A 406 14.82 2.01 14.40
CA ASN A 406 13.56 1.30 14.61
C ASN A 406 13.25 0.36 13.42
N PHE A 407 12.14 -0.38 13.49
CA PHE A 407 11.79 -1.35 12.45
C PHE A 407 11.47 -0.71 11.08
N VAL A 408 11.35 0.61 11.00
CA VAL A 408 11.14 1.37 9.77
C VAL A 408 12.48 1.76 9.14
N ASN A 409 13.35 2.45 9.88
CA ASN A 409 14.57 3.06 9.33
C ASN A 409 15.84 2.20 9.42
N ALA A 410 15.82 1.09 10.18
CA ALA A 410 17.03 0.33 10.50
C ALA A 410 17.85 -0.09 9.28
N ARG A 411 17.21 -0.56 8.21
CA ARG A 411 17.92 -1.02 7.00
C ARG A 411 18.62 0.12 6.26
N ILE A 412 18.01 1.31 6.23
CA ILE A 412 18.62 2.47 5.56
C ILE A 412 19.76 3.01 6.41
N LEU A 413 19.53 3.17 7.72
CA LEU A 413 20.57 3.62 8.65
C LEU A 413 21.77 2.67 8.68
N ALA A 414 21.55 1.36 8.53
CA ALA A 414 22.62 0.39 8.37
C ALA A 414 23.49 0.71 7.15
N ARG A 415 22.89 0.87 5.98
CA ARG A 415 23.62 1.19 4.74
C ARG A 415 24.42 2.49 4.88
N ASP A 416 23.81 3.54 5.42
CA ASP A 416 24.45 4.85 5.58
C ASP A 416 25.66 4.83 6.52
N HIS A 417 25.71 3.87 7.45
CA HIS A 417 26.79 3.71 8.41
C HIS A 417 27.73 2.53 8.07
N GLY A 418 27.71 2.06 6.81
CA GLY A 418 28.59 0.99 6.36
C GLY A 418 28.29 -0.36 7.00
N PHE A 419 27.02 -0.68 7.22
CA PHE A 419 26.57 -2.02 7.57
C PHE A 419 25.76 -2.60 6.42
N GLU A 420 26.16 -3.77 5.96
CA GLU A 420 25.39 -4.52 4.97
C GLU A 420 24.89 -5.81 5.62
N VAL A 421 23.57 -5.99 5.67
CA VAL A 421 23.01 -7.24 6.20
C VAL A 421 22.27 -7.93 5.08
N SER A 422 22.86 -9.00 4.59
CA SER A 422 22.30 -9.86 3.55
C SER A 422 21.58 -11.05 4.19
N LYS A 423 20.59 -11.58 3.46
CA LYS A 423 19.68 -12.63 3.96
C LYS A 423 19.96 -13.93 3.21
N VAL A 424 20.12 -15.03 3.95
CA VAL A 424 20.08 -16.40 3.43
C VAL A 424 19.17 -17.21 4.35
N ILE A 425 18.14 -17.86 3.80
CA ILE A 425 17.25 -18.74 4.58
C ILE A 425 17.64 -20.18 4.26
N ASN A 426 17.90 -20.98 5.29
CA ASN A 426 18.05 -22.42 5.16
C ASN A 426 16.94 -23.10 5.96
N HIS A 427 16.08 -23.86 5.28
CA HIS A 427 15.07 -24.69 5.93
C HIS A 427 15.70 -26.02 6.36
N HIS A 428 16.06 -26.16 7.64
CA HIS A 428 16.32 -27.48 8.21
C HIS A 428 15.10 -27.99 8.98
N ILE A 429 14.68 -29.21 8.66
CA ILE A 429 13.39 -29.82 9.04
C ILE A 429 13.47 -30.58 10.39
N SER A 430 14.63 -30.68 11.04
CA SER A 430 14.83 -31.72 12.07
C SER A 430 14.72 -31.30 13.55
N SER A 431 14.31 -30.07 13.91
CA SER A 431 14.09 -29.72 15.32
C SER A 431 12.94 -28.73 15.55
N ASP A 432 12.22 -28.90 16.67
CA ASP A 432 11.16 -27.99 17.12
C ASP A 432 11.69 -26.63 17.61
N ASN A 433 12.99 -26.55 17.90
CA ASN A 433 13.63 -25.33 18.40
C ASN A 433 13.96 -24.38 17.24
N ILE A 434 13.72 -23.07 17.46
CA ILE A 434 14.14 -22.02 16.54
C ILE A 434 15.59 -21.64 16.87
N SER A 435 16.46 -21.55 15.88
CA SER A 435 17.80 -20.99 16.08
C SER A 435 18.09 -19.88 15.09
N ILE A 436 18.83 -18.88 15.56
CA ILE A 436 19.30 -17.76 14.75
C ILE A 436 20.82 -17.84 14.72
N GLU A 437 21.36 -17.98 13.53
CA GLU A 437 22.79 -17.92 13.27
C GLU A 437 23.09 -16.62 12.53
N VAL A 438 23.99 -15.82 13.08
CA VAL A 438 24.47 -14.60 12.44
C VAL A 438 25.96 -14.73 12.20
N THR A 439 26.33 -14.85 10.93
CA THR A 439 27.73 -14.82 10.50
C THR A 439 28.05 -13.43 9.99
N ALA A 440 28.90 -12.71 10.71
CA ALA A 440 29.34 -11.38 10.35
C ALA A 440 30.82 -11.39 9.95
N THR A 441 31.16 -10.58 8.96
CA THR A 441 32.50 -10.46 8.41
C THR A 441 32.87 -8.98 8.35
N SER A 442 34.11 -8.67 8.71
CA SER A 442 34.74 -7.37 8.53
C SER A 442 36.18 -7.56 8.03
N VAL A 443 36.92 -6.46 7.89
CA VAL A 443 38.36 -6.50 7.57
C VAL A 443 39.22 -7.19 8.64
N THR A 444 38.74 -7.30 9.89
CA THR A 444 39.50 -7.91 11.00
C THR A 444 39.20 -9.38 11.23
N GLY A 445 38.13 -9.92 10.62
CA GLY A 445 37.81 -11.33 10.70
C GLY A 445 36.35 -11.65 10.45
N THR A 446 36.02 -12.93 10.69
CA THR A 446 34.67 -13.46 10.59
C THR A 446 34.27 -14.05 11.94
N HIS A 447 33.07 -13.70 12.41
CA HIS A 447 32.50 -14.23 13.64
C HIS A 447 31.10 -14.79 13.38
N THR A 448 30.79 -15.91 14.01
CA THR A 448 29.46 -16.52 13.97
C THR A 448 28.87 -16.56 15.37
N VAL A 449 27.67 -16.02 15.51
CA VAL A 449 26.89 -16.05 16.75
C VAL A 449 25.67 -16.92 16.53
N LEU A 450 25.52 -17.94 17.36
CA LEU A 450 24.38 -18.85 17.33
C LEU A 450 23.55 -18.67 18.59
N ALA A 451 22.27 -18.36 18.42
CA ALA A 451 21.29 -18.24 19.49
C ALA A 451 20.22 -19.32 19.32
N TYR A 452 20.02 -20.12 20.36
CA TYR A 452 18.96 -21.13 20.42
C TYR A 452 17.77 -20.61 21.22
N TYR A 453 16.58 -21.02 20.81
CA TYR A 453 15.31 -20.77 21.50
C TYR A 453 14.68 -22.07 21.97
#